data_AF-A0A7J2LR86-F1
#
_entry.id   AF-A0A7J2LR86-F1
#
_cell.length_a   1.000
_cell.length_b   1.000
_cell.length_c   1.000
_cell.angle_alpha   90.00
_cell.angle_beta   90.00
_cell.angle_gamma   90.00
#
_symmetry.space_group_name_H-M   'P 1'
#
loop_
_entity.id
_entity.type
_entity.pdbx_description
1 polymer ?
#
loop_
_entity_poly.entity_id
_entity_poly.type
_entity_poly.pdbx_seq_one_letter_code
_entity_poly.pdbx_strand_id
1 'polypeptide(L)'
;MIYAVYIISSSGETLYSYIVSEGKLRLKDEVLMGGFLTAMLQFGEEIFARPQRMDLDGYAISFFNTKINGDIVWVAMITDSTDSFYATERAVREIVKSVRPELEKILEKGLPLLTPEISEALDRKISRVCKRSLRLLPTYRSGGLRTVLLASVIGFLIYGVLSYVVFSVMETYLYAEHPESIMSAGGIITASVVSLLAIIVGVVVGIVAGKEKEGAISGWLAHLYSLVFLIPSWLASMELSAVLTILIFYVSGTATLSAAIGYIIGLWEDSRKLSVRV
;
A
#
# COMPACT_ATOMS: atom_id res chain seq x y z
N MET A 1 -9.39 -0.98 -5.51
CA MET A 1 -10.37 0.07 -5.82
C MET A 1 -11.62 -0.13 -4.98
N ILE A 2 -12.30 0.94 -4.55
CA ILE A 2 -13.58 0.85 -3.84
C ILE A 2 -14.71 1.04 -4.85
N TYR A 3 -15.62 0.07 -4.97
CA TYR A 3 -16.78 0.17 -5.86
C TYR A 3 -18.02 0.63 -5.12
N ALA A 4 -18.30 0.04 -3.95
CA ALA A 4 -19.47 0.38 -3.16
C ALA A 4 -19.28 0.06 -1.67
N VAL A 5 -20.09 0.72 -0.84
CA VAL A 5 -20.24 0.47 0.59
C VAL A 5 -21.73 0.34 0.88
N TYR A 6 -22.12 -0.74 1.55
CA TYR A 6 -23.48 -0.99 1.99
C TYR A 6 -23.49 -1.06 3.52
N ILE A 7 -24.47 -0.40 4.12
CA ILE A 7 -24.75 -0.47 5.56
C ILE A 7 -26.08 -1.20 5.69
N ILE A 8 -26.07 -2.30 6.43
CA ILE A 8 -27.16 -3.27 6.51
C ILE A 8 -27.51 -3.45 7.99
N SER A 9 -28.80 -3.48 8.32
CA SER A 9 -29.27 -3.75 9.68
C SER A 9 -29.06 -5.22 10.07
N SER A 10 -29.28 -5.54 11.34
CA SER A 10 -29.34 -6.92 11.82
C SER A 10 -30.47 -7.74 11.16
N SER A 11 -31.55 -7.10 10.72
CA SER A 11 -32.65 -7.75 10.00
C SER A 11 -32.32 -8.05 8.53
N GLY A 12 -31.17 -7.58 8.04
CA GLY A 12 -30.78 -7.72 6.63
C GLY A 12 -31.36 -6.62 5.73
N GLU A 13 -31.96 -5.57 6.28
CA GLU A 13 -32.43 -4.42 5.50
C GLU A 13 -31.25 -3.50 5.17
N THR A 14 -31.14 -3.06 3.92
CA THR A 14 -30.11 -2.08 3.54
C THR A 14 -30.50 -0.72 4.09
N LEU A 15 -29.81 -0.28 5.13
CA LEU A 15 -29.97 1.05 5.74
C LEU A 15 -29.45 2.14 4.80
N TYR A 16 -28.34 1.88 4.12
CA TYR A 16 -27.72 2.88 3.25
C TYR A 16 -26.78 2.24 2.24
N SER A 17 -26.73 2.78 1.02
CA SER A 17 -25.77 2.42 -0.02
C SER A 17 -24.98 3.65 -0.46
N TYR A 18 -23.68 3.47 -0.66
CA TYR A 18 -22.80 4.45 -1.28
C TYR A 18 -22.09 3.78 -2.45
N ILE A 19 -22.32 4.28 -3.66
CA ILE A 19 -21.67 3.77 -4.87
C ILE A 19 -20.75 4.85 -5.44
N VAL A 20 -19.48 4.51 -5.57
CA VAL A 20 -18.48 5.37 -6.22
C VAL A 20 -18.86 5.50 -7.70
N SER A 21 -18.68 6.66 -8.32
CA SER A 21 -19.07 6.94 -9.71
C SER A 21 -18.62 5.87 -10.72
N GLU A 22 -17.40 5.34 -10.56
CA GLU A 22 -16.86 4.26 -11.40
C GLU A 22 -17.48 2.88 -11.08
N GLY A 23 -17.98 2.70 -9.86
CA GLY A 23 -18.76 1.55 -9.43
C GLY A 23 -20.14 1.47 -10.08
N LYS A 24 -20.79 2.60 -10.39
CA LYS A 24 -22.11 2.64 -11.07
C LYS A 24 -22.09 1.99 -12.45
N LEU A 25 -20.96 2.03 -13.14
CA LEU A 25 -20.80 1.36 -14.44
C LEU A 25 -20.77 -0.17 -14.33
N ARG A 26 -20.39 -0.69 -13.15
CA ARG A 26 -20.18 -2.12 -12.88
C ARG A 26 -21.30 -2.75 -12.06
N LEU A 27 -21.87 -1.99 -11.13
CA LEU A 27 -23.00 -2.38 -10.27
C LEU A 27 -24.27 -1.78 -10.86
N LYS A 28 -24.94 -2.54 -11.74
CA LYS A 28 -26.11 -2.05 -12.49
C LYS A 28 -27.41 -2.00 -11.68
N ASP A 29 -27.50 -2.74 -10.58
CA ASP A 29 -28.71 -2.85 -9.77
C ASP A 29 -28.38 -2.88 -8.27
N GLU A 30 -28.69 -1.78 -7.58
CA GLU A 30 -28.48 -1.60 -6.14
C GLU A 30 -29.37 -2.52 -5.30
N VAL A 31 -30.60 -2.76 -5.75
CA VAL A 31 -31.59 -3.56 -5.02
C VAL A 31 -31.19 -5.03 -5.09
N LEU A 32 -30.79 -5.50 -6.26
CA LEU A 32 -30.31 -6.87 -6.44
C LEU A 32 -29.03 -7.12 -5.63
N MET A 33 -28.10 -6.16 -5.62
CA MET A 33 -26.87 -6.27 -4.84
C MET A 33 -27.16 -6.26 -3.34
N GLY A 34 -28.04 -5.38 -2.87
CA GLY A 34 -28.50 -5.36 -1.47
C GLY A 34 -29.11 -6.71 -1.07
N GLY A 35 -30.02 -7.26 -1.88
CA GLY A 35 -30.63 -8.56 -1.64
C GLY A 35 -29.62 -9.71 -1.62
N PHE A 36 -28.64 -9.71 -2.52
CA PHE A 36 -27.56 -10.68 -2.53
C PHE A 36 -26.71 -10.61 -1.24
N LEU A 37 -26.30 -9.41 -0.83
CA LEU A 37 -25.51 -9.22 0.40
C LEU A 37 -26.28 -9.67 1.65
N THR A 38 -27.59 -9.38 1.70
CA THR A 38 -28.47 -9.83 2.78
C THR A 38 -28.56 -11.35 2.84
N ALA A 39 -28.80 -12.01 1.70
CA ALA A 39 -28.85 -13.47 1.64
C ALA A 39 -27.51 -14.09 2.07
N MET A 40 -26.39 -13.51 1.64
CA MET A 40 -25.05 -13.95 2.04
C MET A 40 -24.79 -13.79 3.54
N LEU A 41 -25.28 -12.71 4.17
CA LEU A 41 -25.17 -12.51 5.61
C LEU A 41 -26.01 -13.53 6.38
N GLN A 42 -27.27 -13.75 5.99
CA GLN A 42 -28.16 -14.72 6.64
C GLN A 42 -27.61 -16.15 6.52
N PHE A 43 -27.26 -16.57 5.30
CA PHE A 43 -26.60 -17.86 5.06
C PHE A 43 -25.28 -17.97 5.83
N GLY A 44 -24.54 -16.88 5.86
CA GLY A 44 -23.26 -16.78 6.51
C GLY A 44 -23.31 -16.83 8.03
N GLU A 45 -24.41 -16.43 8.67
CA GLU A 45 -24.66 -16.62 10.11
C GLU A 45 -25.15 -18.04 10.43
N GLU A 46 -25.86 -18.68 9.51
CA GLU A 46 -26.42 -20.02 9.68
C GLU A 46 -25.36 -21.13 9.50
N ILE A 47 -24.52 -21.01 8.48
CA ILE A 47 -23.56 -22.07 8.09
C ILE A 47 -22.15 -21.80 8.63
N PHE A 48 -21.75 -20.53 8.71
CA PHE A 48 -20.42 -20.13 9.10
C PHE A 48 -20.49 -19.28 10.37
N ALA A 49 -19.39 -19.15 11.12
CA ALA A 49 -19.32 -18.19 12.21
C ALA A 49 -19.19 -16.73 11.71
N ARG A 50 -19.77 -16.42 10.52
CA ARG A 50 -19.80 -15.16 9.75
C ARG A 50 -18.75 -15.03 8.62
N PRO A 51 -19.16 -14.67 7.38
CA PRO A 51 -18.25 -14.44 6.27
C PRO A 51 -17.45 -13.16 6.51
N GLN A 52 -16.13 -13.23 6.36
CA GLN A 52 -15.25 -12.05 6.53
C GLN A 52 -14.90 -11.41 5.18
N ARG A 53 -14.64 -12.25 4.17
CA ARG A 53 -14.36 -11.84 2.80
C ARG A 53 -14.78 -12.92 1.82
N MET A 54 -15.35 -12.51 0.69
CA MET A 54 -15.67 -13.34 -0.46
C MET A 54 -14.99 -12.74 -1.69
N ASP A 55 -14.11 -13.51 -2.33
CA ASP A 55 -13.50 -13.11 -3.60
C ASP A 55 -14.37 -13.63 -4.76
N LEU A 56 -14.85 -12.71 -5.58
CA LEU A 56 -15.69 -12.94 -6.75
C LEU A 56 -14.94 -12.44 -7.97
N ASP A 57 -14.23 -13.33 -8.67
CA ASP A 57 -13.38 -13.08 -9.86
C ASP A 57 -13.36 -11.61 -10.37
N GLY A 58 -12.40 -10.83 -9.85
CA GLY A 58 -12.24 -9.39 -10.13
C GLY A 58 -12.74 -8.43 -9.03
N TYR A 59 -13.54 -8.93 -8.09
CA TYR A 59 -14.10 -8.18 -6.96
C TYR A 59 -13.87 -8.93 -5.65
N ALA A 60 -13.85 -8.20 -4.55
CA ALA A 60 -13.92 -8.75 -3.21
C ALA A 60 -15.05 -8.07 -2.46
N ILE A 61 -15.83 -8.85 -1.71
CA ILE A 61 -16.83 -8.35 -0.79
C ILE A 61 -16.33 -8.67 0.61
N SER A 62 -16.08 -7.64 1.42
CA SER A 62 -15.68 -7.80 2.81
C SER A 62 -16.82 -7.36 3.72
N PHE A 63 -17.13 -8.18 4.73
CA PHE A 63 -18.22 -7.92 5.66
C PHE A 63 -17.65 -7.67 7.05
N PHE A 64 -18.15 -6.63 7.70
CA PHE A 64 -17.79 -6.27 9.07
C PHE A 64 -19.06 -5.98 9.84
N ASN A 65 -19.09 -6.35 11.13
CA ASN A 65 -20.16 -5.92 12.02
C ASN A 65 -19.63 -4.95 13.07
N THR A 66 -20.53 -4.11 13.54
CA THR A 66 -20.32 -3.21 14.66
C THR A 66 -21.58 -3.18 15.51
N LYS A 67 -21.45 -2.89 16.80
CA LYS A 67 -22.59 -2.57 17.65
C LYS A 67 -22.77 -1.05 17.74
N ILE A 68 -24.00 -0.60 17.55
CA ILE A 68 -24.43 0.80 17.70
C ILE A 68 -25.68 0.78 18.57
N ASN A 69 -25.66 1.43 19.74
CA ASN A 69 -26.77 1.42 20.70
C ASN A 69 -27.31 0.04 21.09
N GLY A 70 -26.48 -1.02 21.00
CA GLY A 70 -26.86 -2.40 21.29
C GLY A 70 -27.26 -3.20 20.05
N ASP A 71 -27.64 -2.53 18.96
CA ASP A 71 -28.00 -3.15 17.69
C ASP A 71 -26.77 -3.52 16.86
N ILE A 72 -26.86 -4.65 16.16
CA ILE A 72 -25.83 -5.10 15.24
C ILE A 72 -26.07 -4.41 13.89
N VAL A 73 -25.05 -3.71 13.40
CA VAL A 73 -25.03 -3.13 12.07
C VAL A 73 -23.90 -3.77 11.28
N TRP A 74 -24.22 -4.21 10.08
CA TRP A 74 -23.29 -4.77 9.12
C TRP A 74 -22.84 -3.71 8.12
N VAL A 75 -21.56 -3.73 7.77
CA VAL A 75 -20.98 -2.93 6.70
C VAL A 75 -20.33 -3.88 5.72
N ALA A 76 -20.88 -3.92 4.50
CA ALA A 76 -20.30 -4.65 3.39
C ALA A 76 -19.59 -3.66 2.46
N MET A 77 -18.34 -3.95 2.14
CA MET A 77 -17.52 -3.13 1.24
C MET A 77 -17.11 -3.95 0.04
N ILE A 78 -17.43 -3.45 -1.15
CA ILE A 78 -17.07 -4.06 -2.43
C ILE A 78 -15.81 -3.38 -2.95
N THR A 79 -14.73 -4.15 -3.03
CA THR A 79 -13.41 -3.71 -3.50
C THR A 79 -12.93 -4.54 -4.69
N ASP A 80 -11.75 -4.21 -5.22
CA ASP A 80 -11.08 -5.04 -6.22
C ASP A 80 -10.50 -6.29 -5.54
N SER A 81 -10.56 -7.45 -6.21
CA SER A 81 -10.07 -8.70 -5.63
C SER A 81 -8.58 -8.66 -5.27
N THR A 82 -7.81 -7.76 -5.91
CA THR A 82 -6.38 -7.61 -5.64
C THR A 82 -6.05 -6.70 -4.44
N ASP A 83 -7.05 -6.04 -3.84
CA ASP A 83 -6.81 -5.23 -2.65
C ASP A 83 -6.60 -6.11 -1.42
N SER A 84 -5.67 -5.69 -0.55
CA SER A 84 -5.45 -6.32 0.75
C SER A 84 -6.71 -6.29 1.61
N PHE A 85 -7.00 -7.42 2.27
CA PHE A 85 -8.07 -7.50 3.26
C PHE A 85 -7.86 -6.51 4.40
N TYR A 86 -6.62 -6.37 4.90
CA TYR A 86 -6.30 -5.43 5.98
C TYR A 86 -6.54 -3.97 5.60
N ALA A 87 -6.27 -3.59 4.34
CA ALA A 87 -6.54 -2.24 3.85
C ALA A 87 -8.06 -1.98 3.79
N THR A 88 -8.82 -2.99 3.37
CA THR A 88 -10.29 -2.94 3.30
C THR A 88 -10.88 -2.84 4.71
N GLU A 89 -10.45 -3.71 5.63
CA GLU A 89 -10.85 -3.68 7.03
C GLU A 89 -10.58 -2.32 7.68
N ARG A 90 -9.38 -1.77 7.48
CA ARG A 90 -9.02 -0.46 8.00
C ARG A 90 -9.95 0.63 7.45
N ALA A 91 -10.24 0.60 6.16
CA ALA A 91 -11.17 1.55 5.55
C ALA A 91 -12.57 1.43 6.14
N VAL A 92 -13.08 0.21 6.33
CA VAL A 92 -14.40 -0.03 6.93
C VAL A 92 -14.45 0.45 8.38
N ARG A 93 -13.43 0.16 9.20
CA ARG A 93 -13.37 0.64 10.59
C ARG A 93 -13.41 2.17 10.66
N GLU A 94 -12.69 2.86 9.77
CA GLU A 94 -12.72 4.33 9.68
C GLU A 94 -14.08 4.85 9.18
N ILE A 95 -14.72 4.16 8.24
CA ILE A 95 -16.08 4.47 7.78
C ILE A 95 -17.04 4.40 8.97
N VAL A 96 -17.11 3.24 9.65
CA VAL A 96 -17.97 3.00 10.81
C VAL A 96 -17.78 4.08 11.87
N LYS A 97 -16.53 4.38 12.22
CA LYS A 97 -16.21 5.42 13.19
C LYS A 97 -16.70 6.81 12.74
N SER A 98 -16.58 7.12 11.45
CA SER A 98 -16.99 8.41 10.91
C SER A 98 -18.50 8.57 10.83
N VAL A 99 -19.24 7.52 10.48
CA VAL A 99 -20.70 7.56 10.23
C VAL A 99 -21.55 7.17 11.43
N ARG A 100 -20.94 6.64 12.51
CA ARG A 100 -21.65 6.23 13.73
C ARG A 100 -22.65 7.28 14.23
N PRO A 101 -22.32 8.59 14.33
CA PRO A 101 -23.28 9.58 14.85
C PRO A 101 -24.54 9.74 13.97
N GLU A 102 -24.43 9.54 12.66
CA GLU A 102 -25.56 9.57 11.74
C GLU A 102 -26.38 8.28 11.82
N LEU A 103 -25.71 7.13 11.97
CA LEU A 103 -26.39 5.84 12.15
C LEU A 103 -27.16 5.79 13.47
N GLU A 104 -26.62 6.35 14.55
CA GLU A 104 -27.32 6.47 15.85
C GLU A 104 -28.64 7.22 15.68
N LYS A 105 -28.66 8.32 14.92
CA LYS A 105 -29.88 9.09 14.63
C LYS A 105 -30.92 8.30 13.81
N ILE A 106 -30.47 7.46 12.88
CA ILE A 106 -31.36 6.62 12.07
C ILE A 106 -32.01 5.55 12.96
N LEU A 107 -31.23 4.91 13.82
CA LEU A 107 -31.71 3.86 14.71
C LEU A 107 -32.65 4.41 15.80
N GLU A 108 -32.37 5.59 16.35
CA GLU A 108 -33.21 6.23 17.38
C GLU A 108 -34.58 6.69 16.86
N LYS A 109 -34.65 7.18 15.61
CA LYS A 109 -35.90 7.69 15.02
C LYS A 109 -36.81 6.57 14.50
N GLY A 110 -36.34 5.34 14.49
CA GLY A 110 -36.96 4.22 13.79
C GLY A 110 -36.76 4.32 12.27
N LEU A 111 -36.52 3.16 11.64
CA LEU A 111 -36.62 3.01 10.18
C LEU A 111 -38.04 3.42 9.73
N PRO A 112 -38.26 4.25 8.68
CA PRO A 112 -37.38 4.56 7.55
C PRO A 112 -37.42 6.05 7.12
N LEU A 113 -36.86 6.98 7.90
CA LEU A 113 -36.72 8.38 7.46
C LEU A 113 -35.25 8.76 7.35
N LEU A 114 -34.60 8.27 6.28
CA LEU A 114 -33.41 8.92 5.74
C LEU A 114 -33.83 10.30 5.26
N THR A 115 -33.64 11.32 6.11
CA THR A 115 -33.77 12.69 5.64
C THR A 115 -32.65 12.98 4.64
N PRO A 116 -32.88 13.83 3.64
CA PRO A 116 -31.85 14.24 2.69
C PRO A 116 -30.57 14.72 3.39
N GLU A 117 -30.70 15.40 4.53
CA GLU A 117 -29.55 15.90 5.30
C GLU A 117 -28.68 14.77 5.86
N ILE A 118 -29.30 13.68 6.36
CA ILE A 118 -28.57 12.52 6.88
C ILE A 118 -27.88 11.80 5.72
N SER A 119 -28.58 11.61 4.60
CA SER A 119 -28.01 11.00 3.39
C SER A 119 -26.78 11.77 2.89
N GLU A 120 -26.88 13.10 2.76
CA GLU A 120 -25.76 13.95 2.34
C GLU A 120 -24.59 13.96 3.36
N ALA A 121 -24.89 13.82 4.65
CA ALA A 121 -23.87 13.70 5.68
C ALA A 121 -23.12 12.37 5.57
N LEU A 122 -23.84 11.27 5.36
CA LEU A 122 -23.28 9.94 5.12
C LEU A 122 -22.43 9.93 3.85
N ASP A 123 -22.95 10.43 2.73
CA ASP A 123 -22.23 10.54 1.44
C ASP A 123 -20.90 11.26 1.62
N ARG A 124 -20.92 12.45 2.24
CA ARG A 124 -19.69 13.24 2.45
C ARG A 124 -18.69 12.54 3.34
N LYS A 125 -19.15 11.86 4.40
CA LYS A 125 -18.30 11.14 5.34
C LYS A 125 -17.68 9.89 4.71
N ILE A 126 -18.48 9.04 4.08
CA ILE A 126 -18.02 7.84 3.40
C ILE A 126 -17.09 8.21 2.24
N SER A 127 -17.46 9.19 1.41
CA SER A 127 -16.62 9.66 0.30
C SER A 127 -15.26 10.16 0.78
N ARG A 128 -15.23 10.92 1.90
CA ARG A 128 -13.98 11.41 2.49
C ARG A 128 -13.09 10.26 2.96
N VAL A 129 -13.66 9.25 3.63
CA VAL A 129 -12.88 8.09 4.08
C VAL A 129 -12.39 7.28 2.88
N CYS A 130 -13.26 7.01 1.90
CA CYS A 130 -12.89 6.32 0.66
C CYS A 130 -11.69 6.99 -0.02
N LYS A 131 -11.74 8.31 -0.24
CA LYS A 131 -10.64 9.08 -0.84
C LYS A 131 -9.35 9.02 -0.03
N ARG A 132 -9.43 9.06 1.30
CA ARG A 132 -8.25 8.96 2.19
C ARG A 132 -7.66 7.55 2.22
N SER A 133 -8.47 6.52 2.01
CA SER A 133 -8.04 5.12 1.99
C SER A 133 -7.34 4.72 0.69
N LEU A 134 -7.49 5.50 -0.38
CA LEU A 134 -6.75 5.30 -1.63
C LEU A 134 -5.28 5.71 -1.51
N ARG A 135 -4.42 5.08 -2.32
CA ARG A 135 -3.02 5.49 -2.49
C ARG A 135 -2.92 6.88 -3.10
N LEU A 136 -1.87 7.61 -2.72
CA LEU A 136 -1.42 8.79 -3.46
C LEU A 136 -0.99 8.36 -4.87
N LEU A 137 -1.31 9.15 -5.89
CA LEU A 137 -1.00 8.85 -7.30
C LEU A 137 -1.40 7.42 -7.73
N PRO A 138 -2.67 7.03 -7.55
CA PRO A 138 -3.06 5.64 -7.69
C PRO A 138 -2.90 5.13 -9.12
N THR A 139 -2.99 5.99 -10.14
CA THR A 139 -2.72 5.65 -11.55
C THR A 139 -1.31 5.11 -11.80
N TYR A 140 -0.33 5.52 -10.98
CA TYR A 140 1.07 5.10 -11.11
C TYR A 140 1.50 4.12 -10.01
N ARG A 141 0.76 4.01 -8.90
CA ARG A 141 1.11 3.21 -7.70
C ARG A 141 0.21 1.98 -7.47
N SER A 142 -0.57 1.58 -8.47
CA SER A 142 -1.47 0.42 -8.38
C SER A 142 -0.89 -0.88 -8.96
N GLY A 143 0.39 -0.89 -9.31
CA GLY A 143 1.15 -2.08 -9.72
C GLY A 143 1.54 -2.10 -11.19
N GLY A 144 2.34 -3.11 -11.54
CA GLY A 144 2.86 -3.32 -12.88
C GLY A 144 4.03 -2.41 -13.25
N LEU A 145 4.33 -2.36 -14.56
CA LEU A 145 5.56 -1.73 -15.07
C LEU A 145 5.66 -0.23 -14.74
N ARG A 146 4.55 0.50 -14.76
CA ARG A 146 4.55 1.95 -14.46
C ARG A 146 4.98 2.23 -13.01
N THR A 147 4.53 1.40 -12.07
CA THR A 147 4.93 1.50 -10.65
C THR A 147 6.40 1.19 -10.50
N VAL A 148 6.89 0.14 -11.18
CA VAL A 148 8.31 -0.22 -11.15
C VAL A 148 9.18 0.91 -11.68
N LEU A 149 8.85 1.46 -12.86
CA LEU A 149 9.62 2.55 -13.45
C LEU A 149 9.65 3.80 -12.57
N LEU A 150 8.49 4.23 -12.04
CA LEU A 150 8.43 5.39 -11.15
C LEU A 150 9.29 5.18 -9.89
N ALA A 151 9.12 4.05 -9.23
CA ALA A 151 9.81 3.75 -7.98
C ALA A 151 11.32 3.55 -8.20
N SER A 152 11.72 2.90 -9.29
CA SER A 152 13.13 2.78 -9.69
C SER A 152 13.78 4.13 -9.99
N VAL A 153 13.12 5.03 -10.72
CA VAL A 153 13.68 6.36 -11.05
C VAL A 153 13.87 7.19 -9.78
N ILE A 154 12.87 7.21 -8.88
CA ILE A 154 12.97 7.93 -7.61
C ILE A 154 14.06 7.30 -6.73
N GLY A 155 14.10 5.96 -6.65
CA GLY A 155 15.13 5.23 -5.92
C GLY A 155 16.54 5.52 -6.43
N PHE A 156 16.72 5.53 -7.75
CA PHE A 156 17.99 5.85 -8.41
C PHE A 156 18.44 7.29 -8.08
N LEU A 157 17.56 8.28 -8.20
CA LEU A 157 17.90 9.68 -7.90
C LEU A 157 18.33 9.85 -6.43
N ILE A 158 17.60 9.23 -5.51
CA ILE A 158 17.90 9.31 -4.07
C ILE A 158 19.20 8.57 -3.76
N TYR A 159 19.40 7.37 -4.32
CA TYR A 159 20.65 6.64 -4.17
C TYR A 159 21.83 7.46 -4.71
N GLY A 160 21.70 8.03 -5.91
CA GLY A 160 22.73 8.84 -6.55
C GLY A 160 23.15 10.03 -5.69
N VAL A 161 22.18 10.82 -5.21
CA VAL A 161 22.46 11.97 -4.32
C VAL A 161 23.08 11.53 -3.00
N LEU A 162 22.51 10.52 -2.34
CA LEU A 162 23.01 10.07 -1.03
C LEU A 162 24.41 9.45 -1.15
N SER A 163 24.63 8.62 -2.15
CA SER A 163 25.93 7.99 -2.40
C SER A 163 27.00 9.04 -2.70
N TYR A 164 26.70 10.04 -3.54
CA TYR A 164 27.62 11.14 -3.81
C TYR A 164 28.02 11.90 -2.53
N VAL A 165 27.03 12.31 -1.72
CA VAL A 165 27.31 13.01 -0.46
C VAL A 165 28.13 12.14 0.48
N VAL A 166 27.73 10.89 0.69
CA VAL A 166 28.40 9.97 1.61
C VAL A 166 29.84 9.69 1.17
N PHE A 167 30.05 9.34 -0.11
CA PHE A 167 31.40 9.05 -0.60
C PHE A 167 32.29 10.30 -0.61
N SER A 168 31.76 11.49 -0.91
CA SER A 168 32.54 12.74 -0.83
C SER A 168 32.99 13.05 0.60
N VAL A 169 32.12 12.82 1.59
CA VAL A 169 32.46 12.99 3.01
C VAL A 169 33.47 11.93 3.45
N MET A 170 33.30 10.67 3.03
CA MET A 170 34.27 9.61 3.32
C MET A 170 35.65 9.93 2.72
N GLU A 171 35.71 10.34 1.45
CA GLU A 171 36.94 10.75 0.76
C GLU A 171 37.67 11.86 1.51
N THR A 172 36.92 12.89 1.93
CA THR A 172 37.49 14.06 2.61
C THR A 172 37.94 13.76 4.04
N TYR A 173 37.13 13.07 4.84
CA TYR A 173 37.40 12.90 6.27
C TYR A 173 38.14 11.60 6.63
N LEU A 174 37.86 10.50 5.93
CA LEU A 174 38.49 9.21 6.27
C LEU A 174 39.77 9.00 5.46
N TYR A 175 39.71 9.23 4.15
CA TYR A 175 40.82 8.91 3.24
C TYR A 175 41.92 9.98 3.22
N ALA A 176 41.58 11.27 3.36
CA ALA A 176 42.58 12.34 3.35
C ALA A 176 43.16 12.68 4.73
N GLU A 177 42.35 12.68 5.80
CA GLU A 177 42.79 13.16 7.14
C GLU A 177 43.27 12.05 8.09
N HIS A 178 42.76 10.82 7.97
CA HIS A 178 43.03 9.72 8.93
C HIS A 178 43.35 8.35 8.27
N PRO A 179 44.41 8.26 7.44
CA PRO A 179 44.71 7.06 6.65
C PRO A 179 44.99 5.80 7.49
N GLU A 180 45.50 5.93 8.72
CA GLU A 180 45.84 4.79 9.59
C GLU A 180 44.60 4.07 10.17
N SER A 181 43.47 4.78 10.28
CA SER A 181 42.20 4.21 10.77
C SER A 181 41.54 3.25 9.77
N ILE A 182 41.92 3.34 8.49
CA ILE A 182 41.34 2.55 7.39
C ILE A 182 41.89 1.13 7.38
N MET A 183 43.16 0.92 7.76
CA MET A 183 43.82 -0.39 7.66
C MET A 183 43.24 -1.45 8.61
N SER A 184 42.53 -1.06 9.68
CA SER A 184 41.90 -2.01 10.62
C SER A 184 40.37 -2.00 10.62
N ALA A 185 39.72 -0.86 10.33
CA ALA A 185 38.25 -0.71 10.43
C ALA A 185 37.55 -0.20 9.16
N GLY A 186 38.30 0.26 8.14
CA GLY A 186 37.74 0.94 6.96
C GLY A 186 36.77 0.08 6.15
N GLY A 187 37.03 -1.22 6.04
CA GLY A 187 36.14 -2.16 5.35
C GLY A 187 34.78 -2.32 6.04
N ILE A 188 34.77 -2.41 7.38
CA ILE A 188 33.53 -2.55 8.17
C ILE A 188 32.71 -1.26 8.09
N ILE A 189 33.35 -0.10 8.23
CA ILE A 189 32.69 1.21 8.15
C ILE A 189 32.05 1.39 6.76
N THR A 190 32.82 1.12 5.70
CA THR A 190 32.32 1.24 4.31
C THR A 190 31.15 0.28 4.06
N ALA A 191 31.28 -0.99 4.46
CA ALA A 191 30.21 -1.97 4.31
C ALA A 191 28.94 -1.56 5.08
N SER A 192 29.10 -1.02 6.29
CA SER A 192 27.98 -0.54 7.13
C SER A 192 27.27 0.64 6.49
N VAL A 193 28.03 1.61 5.99
CA VAL A 193 27.50 2.81 5.32
C VAL A 193 26.76 2.44 4.02
N VAL A 194 27.35 1.57 3.19
CA VAL A 194 26.71 1.11 1.95
C VAL A 194 25.44 0.29 2.26
N SER A 195 25.46 -0.54 3.31
CA SER A 195 24.27 -1.28 3.74
C SER A 195 23.16 -0.36 4.24
N LEU A 196 23.50 0.70 4.98
CA LEU A 196 22.54 1.69 5.44
C LEU A 196 21.89 2.43 4.25
N LEU A 197 22.69 2.82 3.24
CA LEU A 197 22.17 3.40 2.01
C LEU A 197 21.20 2.45 1.29
N ALA A 198 21.54 1.16 1.20
CA ALA A 198 20.68 0.15 0.59
C ALA A 198 19.33 0.01 1.33
N ILE A 199 19.35 0.07 2.67
CA ILE A 199 18.14 0.06 3.51
C ILE A 199 17.29 1.30 3.25
N ILE A 200 17.89 2.51 3.28
CA ILE A 200 17.17 3.77 3.06
C ILE A 200 16.48 3.75 1.70
N VAL A 201 17.20 3.34 0.65
CA VAL A 201 16.63 3.26 -0.70
C VAL A 201 15.57 2.19 -0.79
N GLY A 202 15.75 1.03 -0.15
CA GLY A 202 14.72 0.01 -0.04
C GLY A 202 13.43 0.55 0.60
N VAL A 203 13.55 1.33 1.69
CA VAL A 203 12.41 1.97 2.35
C VAL A 203 11.71 2.94 1.41
N VAL A 204 12.45 3.84 0.77
CA VAL A 204 11.84 4.85 -0.11
C VAL A 204 11.14 4.18 -1.29
N VAL A 205 11.81 3.24 -1.95
CA VAL A 205 11.28 2.55 -3.11
C VAL A 205 10.07 1.69 -2.74
N GLY A 206 10.08 1.03 -1.58
CA GLY A 206 8.92 0.31 -1.05
C GLY A 206 7.72 1.22 -0.80
N ILE A 207 7.94 2.40 -0.19
CA ILE A 207 6.88 3.40 0.02
C ILE A 207 6.35 3.86 -1.33
N VAL A 208 7.22 4.22 -2.28
CA VAL A 208 6.81 4.75 -3.58
C VAL A 208 6.10 3.68 -4.41
N ALA A 209 6.57 2.44 -4.43
CA ALA A 209 5.91 1.36 -5.16
C ALA A 209 4.55 1.02 -4.54
N GLY A 210 4.46 0.96 -3.21
CA GLY A 210 3.23 0.63 -2.49
C GLY A 210 2.70 -0.79 -2.74
N LYS A 211 3.53 -1.67 -3.32
CA LYS A 211 3.30 -3.10 -3.50
C LYS A 211 4.59 -3.86 -3.29
N GLU A 212 4.46 -5.09 -2.82
CA GLU A 212 5.58 -5.96 -2.43
C GLU A 212 6.52 -6.31 -3.60
N LYS A 213 5.99 -6.81 -4.73
CA LYS A 213 6.78 -7.27 -5.88
C LYS A 213 7.43 -6.09 -6.59
N GLU A 214 6.66 -5.03 -6.81
CA GLU A 214 7.13 -3.81 -7.45
C GLU A 214 8.18 -3.11 -6.58
N GLY A 215 8.02 -3.06 -5.26
CA GLY A 215 9.02 -2.54 -4.33
C GLY A 215 10.33 -3.31 -4.39
N ALA A 216 10.26 -4.64 -4.44
CA ALA A 216 11.45 -5.50 -4.55
C ALA A 216 12.22 -5.28 -5.86
N ILE A 217 11.52 -5.38 -7.00
CA ILE A 217 12.12 -5.20 -8.33
C ILE A 217 12.71 -3.80 -8.45
N SER A 218 12.00 -2.80 -7.96
CA SER A 218 12.44 -1.41 -8.06
C SER A 218 13.67 -1.14 -7.21
N GLY A 219 13.76 -1.72 -6.01
CA GLY A 219 14.91 -1.56 -5.11
C GLY A 219 16.17 -2.17 -5.71
N TRP A 220 16.02 -3.34 -6.34
CA TRP A 220 17.08 -4.00 -7.09
C TRP A 220 17.55 -3.16 -8.29
N LEU A 221 16.61 -2.67 -9.11
CA LEU A 221 16.91 -1.85 -10.29
C LEU A 221 17.54 -0.50 -9.93
N ALA A 222 17.09 0.16 -8.84
CA ALA A 222 17.65 1.43 -8.40
C ALA A 222 19.16 1.34 -8.11
N HIS A 223 19.60 0.20 -7.55
CA HIS A 223 21.01 -0.11 -7.33
C HIS A 223 21.73 -0.48 -8.63
N LEU A 224 21.11 -1.23 -9.54
CA LEU A 224 21.75 -1.49 -10.83
C LEU A 224 21.98 -0.22 -11.66
N TYR A 225 21.05 0.72 -11.65
CA TYR A 225 21.21 1.95 -12.41
C TYR A 225 22.33 2.82 -11.86
N SER A 226 22.52 2.86 -10.54
CA SER A 226 23.64 3.62 -9.95
C SER A 226 25.00 3.05 -10.32
N LEU A 227 25.11 1.73 -10.55
CA LEU A 227 26.31 1.13 -11.10
C LEU A 227 26.66 1.70 -12.49
N VAL A 228 25.70 2.08 -13.33
CA VAL A 228 26.02 2.65 -14.66
C VAL A 228 26.69 4.03 -14.54
N PHE A 229 26.37 4.80 -13.49
CA PHE A 229 26.83 6.18 -13.33
C PHE A 229 28.05 6.35 -12.41
N LEU A 230 28.23 5.48 -11.41
CA LEU A 230 29.32 5.58 -10.43
C LEU A 230 30.63 4.90 -10.87
N ILE A 231 30.57 4.07 -11.91
CA ILE A 231 31.62 3.09 -12.27
C ILE A 231 32.65 3.50 -13.34
N PRO A 232 32.35 4.34 -14.35
CA PRO A 232 33.20 4.37 -15.55
C PRO A 232 34.65 4.82 -15.32
N SER A 233 34.94 5.68 -14.35
CA SER A 233 36.28 6.25 -14.17
C SER A 233 37.21 5.43 -13.26
N TRP A 234 36.68 4.73 -12.25
CA TRP A 234 37.51 4.00 -11.26
C TRP A 234 37.70 2.52 -11.61
N LEU A 235 36.73 1.89 -12.27
CA LEU A 235 36.83 0.48 -12.66
C LEU A 235 37.68 0.26 -13.92
N ALA A 236 37.86 1.28 -14.75
CA ALA A 236 38.74 1.22 -15.91
C ALA A 236 40.21 0.97 -15.54
N SER A 237 40.62 1.34 -14.31
CA SER A 237 41.98 1.14 -13.78
C SER A 237 42.14 -0.12 -12.91
N MET A 238 41.06 -0.88 -12.68
CA MET A 238 41.09 -2.06 -11.80
C MET A 238 41.27 -3.36 -12.59
N GLU A 239 41.87 -4.37 -11.96
CA GLU A 239 41.90 -5.71 -12.52
C GLU A 239 40.47 -6.28 -12.67
N LEU A 240 40.25 -7.06 -13.74
CA LEU A 240 38.95 -7.67 -14.04
C LEU A 240 38.40 -8.50 -12.87
N SER A 241 39.26 -9.18 -12.12
CA SER A 241 38.89 -9.95 -10.93
C SER A 241 38.29 -9.07 -9.81
N ALA A 242 38.86 -7.88 -9.59
CA ALA A 242 38.36 -6.92 -8.62
C ALA A 242 37.03 -6.30 -9.07
N VAL A 243 36.92 -5.95 -10.36
CA VAL A 243 35.67 -5.47 -10.99
C VAL A 243 34.54 -6.49 -10.78
N LEU A 244 34.78 -7.75 -11.11
CA LEU A 244 33.79 -8.83 -10.96
C LEU A 244 33.40 -9.05 -9.51
N THR A 245 34.36 -8.99 -8.58
CA THR A 245 34.08 -9.15 -7.14
C THR A 245 33.18 -8.04 -6.61
N ILE A 246 33.44 -6.79 -6.99
CA ILE A 246 32.62 -5.63 -6.62
C ILE A 246 31.21 -5.77 -7.20
N LEU A 247 31.09 -6.14 -8.49
CA LEU A 247 29.80 -6.34 -9.13
C LEU A 247 28.99 -7.46 -8.46
N ILE A 248 29.63 -8.60 -8.15
CA ILE A 248 28.97 -9.70 -7.44
C ILE A 248 28.49 -9.22 -6.08
N PHE A 249 29.36 -8.61 -5.27
CA PHE A 249 28.99 -8.10 -3.94
C PHE A 249 27.84 -7.11 -3.99
N TYR A 250 27.84 -6.22 -4.98
CA TYR A 250 26.83 -5.18 -5.12
C TYR A 250 25.48 -5.76 -5.59
N VAL A 251 25.50 -6.66 -6.58
CA VAL A 251 24.27 -7.28 -7.11
C VAL A 251 23.68 -8.29 -6.12
N SER A 252 24.51 -9.16 -5.53
CA SER A 252 24.03 -10.21 -4.63
C SER A 252 23.80 -9.71 -3.20
N GLY A 253 24.54 -8.69 -2.77
CA GLY A 253 24.46 -8.12 -1.43
C GLY A 253 23.51 -6.93 -1.35
N THR A 254 23.98 -5.75 -1.79
CA THR A 254 23.31 -4.47 -1.53
C THR A 254 22.00 -4.32 -2.30
N ALA A 255 21.98 -4.70 -3.58
CA ALA A 255 20.77 -4.68 -4.39
C ALA A 255 19.72 -5.66 -3.86
N THR A 256 20.12 -6.87 -3.44
CA THR A 256 19.23 -7.85 -2.81
C THR A 256 18.69 -7.35 -1.46
N LEU A 257 19.54 -6.73 -0.63
CA LEU A 257 19.11 -6.14 0.63
C LEU A 257 18.08 -5.02 0.40
N SER A 258 18.34 -4.14 -0.57
CA SER A 258 17.39 -3.09 -0.94
C SER A 258 16.07 -3.66 -1.46
N ALA A 259 16.13 -4.73 -2.27
CA ALA A 259 14.96 -5.45 -2.75
C ALA A 259 14.15 -6.08 -1.61
N ALA A 260 14.81 -6.73 -0.65
CA ALA A 260 14.15 -7.33 0.51
C ALA A 260 13.44 -6.29 1.38
N ILE A 261 14.10 -5.16 1.65
CA ILE A 261 13.49 -4.05 2.40
C ILE A 261 12.35 -3.41 1.59
N GLY A 262 12.53 -3.22 0.28
CA GLY A 262 11.50 -2.73 -0.63
C GLY A 262 10.26 -3.62 -0.66
N TYR A 263 10.45 -4.94 -0.62
CA TYR A 263 9.37 -5.92 -0.49
C TYR A 263 8.57 -5.72 0.81
N ILE A 264 9.27 -5.72 1.95
CA ILE A 264 8.65 -5.62 3.28
C ILE A 264 7.87 -4.31 3.41
N ILE A 265 8.47 -3.19 3.01
CA ILE A 265 7.85 -1.86 3.09
C ILE A 265 6.72 -1.72 2.07
N GLY A 266 6.87 -2.31 0.88
CA GLY A 266 5.81 -2.38 -0.13
C GLY A 266 4.59 -3.15 0.36
N LEU A 267 4.79 -4.31 1.00
CA LEU A 267 3.73 -5.10 1.64
C LEU A 267 3.04 -4.31 2.77
N TRP A 268 3.83 -3.62 3.61
CA TRP A 268 3.28 -2.78 4.66
C TRP A 268 2.42 -1.64 4.10
N GLU A 269 2.84 -0.98 3.02
CA GLU A 269 2.03 0.06 2.38
C GLU A 269 0.76 -0.52 1.72
N ASP A 270 0.87 -1.68 1.08
CA ASP A 270 -0.24 -2.40 0.45
C ASP A 270 -1.35 -2.73 1.47
N SER A 271 -0.96 -3.16 2.68
CA SER A 271 -1.87 -3.46 3.79
C SER A 271 -2.62 -2.23 4.35
N ARG A 272 -2.20 -1.01 4.02
CA ARG A 272 -2.77 0.23 4.58
C ARG A 272 -3.61 1.01 3.59
N LYS A 273 -3.38 0.83 2.29
CA LYS A 273 -3.94 1.68 1.24
C LYS A 273 -4.45 0.86 0.06
N LEU A 274 -5.68 1.15 -0.33
CA LEU A 274 -6.36 0.51 -1.45
C LEU A 274 -5.84 1.04 -2.79
N SER A 275 -5.75 0.15 -3.77
CA SER A 275 -5.31 0.45 -5.13
C SER A 275 -6.44 1.07 -5.97
N VAL A 276 -6.14 1.64 -7.14
CA VAL A 276 -7.15 1.96 -8.16
C VAL A 276 -6.73 1.30 -9.45
N ARG A 277 -7.60 0.47 -10.03
CA ARG A 277 -7.37 -0.08 -11.35
C ARG A 277 -7.89 0.93 -12.37
N VAL A 278 -6.98 1.48 -13.16
CA VAL A 278 -7.29 2.31 -14.34
C VAL A 278 -7.33 1.39 -15.55
#